data_AF-A0A5R9LRE9-F1
#
_entry.id   AF-A0A5R9LRE9-F1
#
_cell.length_a   1.000
_cell.length_b   1.000
_cell.length_c   1.000
_cell.angle_alpha   90.00
_cell.angle_beta   90.00
_cell.angle_gamma   90.00
#
_symmetry.space_group_name_H-M   'P 1'
#
loop_
_entity.id
_entity.type
_entity.pdbx_description
1 polymer ?
#
loop_
_entity_poly.entity_id
_entity_poly.type
_entity_poly.pdbx_seq_one_letter_code
_entity_poly.pdbx_strand_id
1 'polypeptide(L)'
;MPLPTRTHWAALLVLGALALTGCGSSEERTGALDTASDGKKPACRAHQSLLPSPDYTAGRNAKPLAVLGMMKYYTAMGAVRFCDGKPATTQDTAWTQLYISLTKP
;
A
#
# COMPACT_ATOMS: atom_id res chain seq x y z
N MET A 1 -59.10 -38.95 29.00
CA MET A 1 -58.28 -39.75 28.07
C MET A 1 -58.52 -39.22 26.65
N PRO A 2 -57.54 -39.18 25.73
CA PRO A 2 -56.29 -38.38 25.67
C PRO A 2 -56.22 -37.46 24.41
N LEU A 3 -55.16 -36.63 24.30
CA LEU A 3 -54.87 -35.66 23.21
C LEU A 3 -54.54 -36.34 21.86
N PRO A 4 -54.41 -35.56 20.76
CA PRO A 4 -53.05 -35.15 20.40
C PRO A 4 -52.90 -33.68 19.96
N THR A 5 -51.95 -33.02 20.61
CA THR A 5 -51.30 -31.77 20.24
C THR A 5 -50.55 -31.96 18.92
N ARG A 6 -50.91 -31.18 17.89
CA ARG A 6 -50.30 -31.31 16.56
C ARG A 6 -49.11 -30.38 16.44
N THR A 7 -47.95 -31.01 16.48
CA THR A 7 -46.60 -30.51 16.27
C THR A 7 -46.50 -29.80 14.92
N HIS A 8 -46.42 -28.47 14.93
CA HIS A 8 -46.14 -27.66 13.73
C HIS A 8 -44.80 -26.94 13.88
N TRP A 9 -43.71 -27.70 14.01
CA TRP A 9 -42.34 -27.15 14.02
C TRP A 9 -41.43 -28.04 13.18
N ALA A 10 -41.78 -28.22 11.92
CA ALA A 10 -40.87 -28.76 10.92
C ALA A 10 -41.09 -27.96 9.63
N ALA A 11 -39.99 -27.51 9.03
CA ALA A 11 -39.88 -26.74 7.79
C ALA A 11 -39.87 -25.21 7.92
N LEU A 12 -38.80 -24.67 8.52
CA LEU A 12 -38.19 -23.43 8.05
C LEU A 12 -36.68 -23.70 7.96
N LEU A 13 -36.27 -24.22 6.81
CA LEU A 13 -35.62 -23.46 5.74
C LEU A 13 -34.13 -23.31 6.01
N VAL A 14 -33.42 -24.27 5.44
CA VAL A 14 -32.01 -24.22 5.06
C VAL A 14 -31.76 -22.94 4.25
N LEU A 15 -31.23 -21.91 4.91
CA LEU A 15 -30.49 -20.79 4.34
C LEU A 15 -29.06 -20.94 4.92
N GLY A 16 -28.01 -21.28 4.18
CA GLY A 16 -27.65 -20.71 2.89
C GLY A 16 -26.89 -19.41 3.13
N ALA A 17 -25.56 -19.49 3.27
CA ALA A 17 -24.56 -18.53 2.75
C ALA A 17 -23.22 -18.62 3.49
N LEU A 18 -22.22 -19.10 2.76
CA LEU A 18 -20.82 -18.66 2.73
C LEU A 18 -20.36 -17.73 3.87
N ALA A 19 -19.65 -18.28 4.86
CA ALA A 19 -18.81 -17.51 5.78
C ALA A 19 -17.30 -17.67 5.47
N LEU A 20 -16.94 -17.81 4.19
CA LEU A 20 -15.56 -17.93 3.72
C LEU A 20 -15.25 -16.81 2.72
N THR A 21 -15.03 -15.61 3.24
CA THR A 21 -14.07 -14.62 2.70
C THR A 21 -14.00 -13.50 3.73
N GLY A 22 -13.34 -13.79 4.86
CA GLY A 22 -12.72 -12.71 5.60
C GLY A 22 -11.73 -12.06 4.65
N CYS A 23 -12.12 -10.93 4.06
CA CYS A 23 -11.23 -10.01 3.38
C CYS A 23 -10.26 -9.53 4.44
N GLY A 24 -9.18 -10.28 4.65
CA GLY A 24 -8.04 -9.79 5.40
C GLY A 24 -7.52 -8.61 4.61
N SER A 25 -7.85 -7.40 5.04
CA SER A 25 -7.16 -6.20 4.62
C SER A 25 -5.69 -6.45 4.89
N SER A 26 -4.92 -6.84 3.86
CA SER A 26 -3.47 -6.74 3.94
C SER A 26 -3.20 -5.28 4.19
N GLU A 27 -2.90 -4.95 5.44
CA GLU A 27 -2.63 -3.59 5.86
C GLU A 27 -1.52 -3.05 4.95
N GLU A 28 -1.83 -1.99 4.21
CA GLU A 28 -0.90 -1.37 3.30
C GLU A 28 0.32 -0.87 4.09
N ARG A 29 1.45 -1.57 3.95
CA ARG A 29 2.65 -1.25 4.72
C ARG A 29 3.26 0.05 4.21
N THR A 30 3.37 1.03 5.11
CA THR A 30 4.03 2.30 4.85
C THR A 30 5.39 2.37 5.53
N GLY A 31 6.28 3.23 5.03
CA GLY A 31 7.59 3.43 5.66
C GLY A 31 8.45 4.47 4.97
N ALA A 32 9.74 4.41 5.26
CA ALA A 32 10.73 5.27 4.64
C ALA A 32 10.99 4.85 3.18
N LEU A 33 11.38 5.83 2.37
CA LEU A 33 11.89 5.58 1.01
C LEU A 33 13.16 4.74 1.10
N ASP A 34 13.21 3.63 0.37
CA ASP A 34 14.44 2.88 0.19
C ASP A 34 15.34 3.63 -0.79
N THR A 35 16.45 4.14 -0.27
CA THR A 35 17.43 4.89 -1.06
C THR A 35 18.62 4.05 -1.48
N ALA A 36 18.70 2.77 -1.08
CA ALA A 36 19.81 1.82 -1.32
C ALA A 36 21.14 2.56 -1.57
N SER A 37 21.54 3.36 -0.57
CA SER A 37 22.65 4.29 -0.70
C SER A 37 23.85 3.74 0.05
N ASP A 38 24.38 2.62 -0.43
CA ASP A 38 25.62 1.99 0.09
C ASP A 38 26.87 2.76 -0.39
N GLY A 39 26.77 4.08 -0.57
CA GLY A 39 27.85 4.96 -1.03
C GLY A 39 28.12 4.95 -2.53
N LYS A 40 27.63 3.95 -3.29
CA LYS A 40 27.67 3.97 -4.76
C LYS A 40 26.32 4.45 -5.30
N LYS A 41 26.33 5.46 -6.17
CA LYS A 41 25.15 5.83 -6.96
C LYS A 41 24.94 4.72 -8.01
N PRO A 42 23.95 3.83 -7.85
CA PRO A 42 23.75 2.79 -8.85
C PRO A 42 23.30 3.43 -10.16
N ALA A 43 23.72 2.85 -11.29
CA ALA A 43 23.26 3.28 -12.63
C ALA A 43 21.79 2.91 -12.90
N CYS A 44 21.13 2.25 -11.95
CA CYS A 44 19.75 1.76 -12.00
C CYS A 44 19.06 2.00 -10.65
N ARG A 45 17.72 2.02 -10.65
CA ARG A 45 16.90 2.24 -9.45
C ARG A 45 16.36 0.92 -8.87
N ALA A 46 16.36 0.77 -7.54
CA ALA A 46 15.69 -0.35 -6.88
C ALA A 46 14.18 -0.11 -6.75
N HIS A 47 13.38 -1.19 -6.72
CA HIS A 47 11.95 -1.12 -6.44
C HIS A 47 11.69 -0.78 -4.97
N GLN A 48 10.65 0.02 -4.74
CA GLN A 48 10.16 0.32 -3.40
C GLN A 48 9.29 -0.83 -2.88
N SER A 49 9.47 -1.20 -1.61
CA SER A 49 8.69 -2.27 -0.97
C SER A 49 7.58 -1.76 -0.05
N LEU A 50 7.55 -0.45 0.20
CA LEU A 50 6.63 0.22 1.12
C LEU A 50 6.01 1.45 0.46
N LEU A 51 4.78 1.77 0.86
CA LEU A 51 4.14 3.03 0.51
C LEU A 51 4.72 4.20 1.35
N PRO A 52 4.55 5.46 0.90
CA PRO A 52 4.99 6.62 1.69
C PRO A 52 4.30 6.67 3.06
N SER A 53 5.09 6.78 4.12
CA SER A 53 4.56 6.99 5.47
C SER A 53 4.08 8.43 5.70
N PRO A 54 3.37 8.71 6.82
CA PRO A 54 2.98 10.07 7.21
C PRO A 54 4.16 11.05 7.34
N ASP A 55 5.38 10.56 7.52
CA ASP A 55 6.60 11.39 7.51
C ASP A 55 6.76 12.16 6.18
N TYR A 56 6.13 11.70 5.11
CA TYR A 56 6.15 12.32 3.78
C TYR A 56 4.79 12.91 3.38
N THR A 57 3.69 12.34 3.87
CA THR A 57 2.33 12.66 3.38
C THR A 57 1.50 13.53 4.31
N ALA A 58 1.94 13.79 5.55
CA ALA A 58 1.16 14.55 6.55
C ALA A 58 1.09 16.08 6.31
N GLY A 59 1.27 16.54 5.07
CA GLY A 59 1.21 17.94 4.67
C GLY A 59 2.17 18.81 5.49
N ARG A 60 1.65 19.83 6.19
CA ARG A 60 2.45 20.71 7.07
C ARG A 60 3.11 19.98 8.25
N ASN A 61 2.64 18.79 8.59
CA ASN A 61 3.19 17.95 9.65
C ASN A 61 4.16 16.88 9.13
N ALA A 62 4.44 16.84 7.82
CA ALA A 62 5.46 15.96 7.27
C ALA A 62 6.85 16.32 7.83
N LYS A 63 7.74 15.33 7.94
CA LYS A 63 9.10 15.55 8.43
C LYS A 63 9.94 16.21 7.33
N PRO A 64 10.42 17.45 7.49
CA PRO A 64 11.08 18.18 6.41
C PRO A 64 12.32 17.46 5.85
N LEU A 65 13.13 16.86 6.72
CA LEU A 65 14.33 16.13 6.29
C LEU A 65 14.02 14.85 5.49
N ALA A 66 12.91 14.17 5.80
CA ALA A 66 12.47 13.01 5.03
C ALA A 66 12.04 13.44 3.62
N VAL A 67 11.24 14.50 3.53
CA VAL A 67 10.79 15.09 2.25
C VAL A 67 11.98 15.58 1.42
N LEU A 68 12.92 16.33 2.01
CA LEU A 68 14.12 16.79 1.31
C LEU A 68 15.01 15.63 0.83
N GLY A 69 15.14 14.56 1.64
CA GLY A 69 15.83 13.34 1.24
C GLY A 69 15.18 12.66 0.04
N MET A 70 13.85 12.55 0.05
CA MET A 70 13.07 12.03 -1.07
C MET A 70 13.25 12.90 -2.33
N MET A 71 13.16 14.22 -2.21
CA MET A 71 13.36 15.14 -3.35
C MET A 71 14.77 14.97 -3.95
N LYS A 72 15.81 14.90 -3.12
CA LYS A 72 17.18 14.66 -3.57
C LYS A 72 17.31 13.33 -4.32
N TYR A 73 16.68 12.28 -3.81
CA TYR A 73 16.66 10.98 -4.47
C TYR A 73 16.01 11.05 -5.85
N TYR A 74 14.80 11.63 -5.97
CA TYR A 74 14.07 11.69 -7.23
C TYR A 74 14.71 12.63 -8.26
N THR A 75 15.40 13.69 -7.83
CA THR A 75 16.23 14.50 -8.73
C THR A 75 17.38 13.69 -9.33
N ALA A 76 17.99 12.76 -8.58
CA ALA A 76 19.11 11.96 -9.06
C ALA A 76 18.69 10.70 -9.83
N MET A 77 17.59 10.06 -9.41
CA MET A 77 17.20 8.72 -9.84
C MET A 77 15.84 8.68 -10.57
N GLY A 78 15.15 9.80 -10.70
CA GLY A 78 13.77 9.85 -11.20
C GLY A 78 13.59 9.30 -12.61
N ALA A 79 14.53 9.62 -13.51
CA ALA A 79 14.54 9.17 -14.91
C ALA A 79 15.31 7.85 -15.14
N VAL A 80 15.91 7.30 -14.10
CA VAL A 80 16.72 6.08 -14.20
C VAL A 80 15.81 4.85 -14.20
N ARG A 81 16.10 3.89 -15.08
CA ARG A 81 15.36 2.61 -15.20
C ARG A 81 15.55 1.72 -13.96
N PHE A 82 14.60 0.83 -13.70
CA PHE A 82 14.75 -0.16 -12.63
C PHE A 82 15.86 -1.17 -12.92
N CYS A 83 16.53 -1.64 -11.87
CA CYS A 83 17.68 -2.54 -11.99
C CYS A 83 17.33 -3.90 -12.59
N ASP A 84 16.12 -4.41 -12.38
CA ASP A 84 15.64 -5.67 -12.96
C ASP A 84 14.96 -5.48 -14.34
N GLY A 85 14.93 -4.23 -14.85
CA GLY A 85 14.32 -3.87 -16.12
C GLY A 85 12.79 -3.94 -16.13
N LYS A 86 12.13 -4.21 -15.00
CA LYS A 86 10.67 -4.32 -14.94
C LYS A 86 9.98 -2.95 -14.86
N PRO A 87 8.68 -2.88 -15.19
CA PRO A 87 7.87 -1.68 -14.97
C PRO A 87 7.78 -1.28 -13.50
N ALA A 88 7.39 -0.03 -13.25
CA ALA A 88 7.11 0.46 -11.90
C ALA A 88 6.00 -0.37 -11.22
N THR A 89 6.22 -0.71 -9.96
CA THR A 89 5.20 -1.31 -9.08
C THR A 89 4.21 -0.25 -8.59
N THR A 90 3.17 -0.68 -7.88
CA THR A 90 2.24 0.22 -7.20
C THR A 90 2.96 1.13 -6.20
N GLN A 91 3.90 0.59 -5.44
CA GLN A 91 4.68 1.34 -4.45
C GLN A 91 5.57 2.39 -5.14
N ASP A 92 6.27 2.01 -6.21
CA ASP A 92 7.08 2.94 -6.99
C ASP A 92 6.25 4.09 -7.57
N THR A 93 5.05 3.76 -8.04
CA THR A 93 4.11 4.74 -8.60
C THR A 93 3.64 5.70 -7.52
N ALA A 94 3.29 5.21 -6.33
CA ALA A 94 2.87 6.05 -5.21
C ALA A 94 3.95 7.07 -4.81
N TRP A 95 5.21 6.63 -4.70
CA TRP A 95 6.32 7.52 -4.40
C TRP A 95 6.56 8.56 -5.52
N THR A 96 6.46 8.14 -6.78
CA THR A 96 6.63 9.05 -7.92
C THR A 96 5.51 10.10 -7.96
N GLN A 97 4.26 9.70 -7.70
CA GLN A 97 3.14 10.63 -7.64
C GLN A 97 3.27 11.63 -6.48
N LEU A 98 3.77 11.19 -5.32
CA LEU A 98 4.05 12.08 -4.20
C LEU A 98 5.13 13.10 -4.55
N TYR A 99 6.21 12.68 -5.21
CA TYR A 99 7.23 13.62 -5.68
C TYR A 99 6.66 14.66 -6.66
N ILE A 100 5.84 14.21 -7.61
CA ILE A 100 5.20 15.10 -8.60
C ILE A 100 4.25 16.09 -7.90
N SER A 101 3.43 15.64 -6.94
CA SER A 101 2.48 16.52 -6.27
C SER A 101 3.16 17.62 -5.45
N LEU A 102 4.34 17.34 -4.90
CA LEU A 102 5.14 18.29 -4.13
C LEU A 102 6.01 19.22 -4.98
N THR A 103 6.14 18.95 -6.28
CA THR A 103 6.99 19.73 -7.21
C THR A 103 6.20 20.46 -8.30
N LYS A 104 4.91 20.19 -8.43
CA LYS A 104 4.04 20.99 -9.28
C LYS A 104 3.91 22.42 -8.70
N PRO A 105 4.10 23.46 -9.54
CA PRO A 105 3.92 24.85 -9.13
C PRO A 105 2.47 25.19 -8.82
#